data_AF-A0A1D1ZP22-F1
#
_entry.id   AF-A0A1D1ZP22-F1
#
_cell.length_a   1.000
_cell.length_b   1.000
_cell.length_c   1.000
_cell.angle_alpha   90.00
_cell.angle_beta   90.00
_cell.angle_gamma   90.00
#
_symmetry.space_group_name_H-M   'P 1'
#
loop_
_entity.id
_entity.type
_entity.pdbx_description
1 polymer ?
#
loop_
_entity_poly.entity_id
_entity_poly.type
_entity_poly.pdbx_seq_one_letter_code
_entity_poly.pdbx_strand_id
1 'polypeptide(L)'
;ITCAKAPITADAEVDVLKERLGSLAWPEQFFGANHLTLVHPETGTRLTFEAEDALRAWLSGSEAPVHVKTAGKWMQAHAQDVDTHKAKVLQYDWTFTTGYRGSGAGPAGPQSAHGSSGELAWEATDAQMDRGMLTARDPILMYADIPLFESELEDNGVASLSVKVRVMPRCWYALLRFWLRVDGVLVRLRTTRVFCAFKDAPDVVLRETTYQEGTFAALAAAGAPREGPSYADADAAGAVLAAVAPVGVTLYERQALQLKEGGAADTSMRVRAPPASSSTPGWRGGFGPAWEWRGLARMAGNVGSSPRVPDQADPDDASPRGLGLSRLLLQPSPPHVCLACPTSWPSLSTLPTHRGSGKKAL
;
A
#
# COMPACT_ATOMS: atom_id res chain seq x y z
N ILE A 1 16.03 -2.98 -9.18
CA ILE A 1 14.55 -3.01 -9.11
C ILE A 1 14.09 -3.87 -10.26
N THR A 2 13.28 -4.89 -9.97
CA THR A 2 12.78 -5.85 -10.96
C THR A 2 11.26 -5.87 -10.88
N CYS A 3 10.60 -5.98 -12.03
CA CYS A 3 9.15 -6.02 -12.12
C CYS A 3 8.75 -7.12 -13.12
N ALA A 4 7.80 -7.96 -12.75
CA ALA A 4 7.15 -8.90 -13.66
C ALA A 4 5.67 -8.54 -13.81
N LYS A 5 5.17 -8.64 -15.05
CA LYS A 5 3.75 -8.73 -15.37
C LYS A 5 3.53 -9.90 -16.31
N ALA A 6 2.55 -10.73 -15.99
CA ALA A 6 2.11 -11.91 -16.70
C ALA A 6 0.57 -11.90 -16.80
N PRO A 7 -0.03 -12.83 -17.57
CA PRO A 7 -1.46 -13.10 -17.51
C PRO A 7 -1.93 -13.57 -16.12
N ILE A 8 -3.24 -13.71 -15.97
CA ILE A 8 -3.85 -14.44 -14.85
C ILE A 8 -3.29 -15.87 -14.82
N THR A 9 -3.00 -16.38 -13.63
CA THR A 9 -2.49 -17.75 -13.41
C THR A 9 -3.52 -18.79 -13.86
N ALA A 10 -3.06 -19.84 -14.56
CA ALA A 10 -3.95 -20.89 -15.08
C ALA A 10 -4.57 -21.74 -13.95
N ASP A 11 -5.79 -22.24 -14.16
CA ASP A 11 -6.58 -22.98 -13.16
C ASP A 11 -5.80 -24.12 -12.50
N ALA A 12 -5.04 -24.90 -13.28
CA ALA A 12 -4.24 -26.03 -12.78
C ALA A 12 -3.07 -25.60 -11.86
N GLU A 13 -2.54 -24.38 -12.03
CA GLU A 13 -1.57 -23.80 -11.09
C GLU A 13 -2.30 -23.26 -9.86
N VAL A 14 -3.43 -22.57 -10.05
CA VAL A 14 -4.29 -22.08 -8.97
C VAL A 14 -4.74 -23.20 -8.03
N ASP A 15 -5.12 -24.37 -8.54
CA ASP A 15 -5.56 -25.50 -7.71
C ASP A 15 -4.42 -26.07 -6.85
N VAL A 16 -3.20 -26.13 -7.37
CA VAL A 16 -1.99 -26.47 -6.59
C VAL A 16 -1.73 -25.42 -5.50
N LEU A 17 -2.04 -24.14 -5.73
CA LEU A 17 -1.94 -23.09 -4.71
C LEU A 17 -3.05 -23.22 -3.65
N LYS A 18 -4.30 -23.52 -4.04
CA LYS A 18 -5.42 -23.79 -3.13
C LYS A 18 -5.11 -24.95 -2.18
N GLU A 19 -4.63 -26.08 -2.72
CA GLU A 19 -4.20 -27.23 -1.93
C GLU A 19 -3.07 -26.87 -0.96
N ARG A 20 -2.04 -26.17 -1.45
CA ARG A 20 -0.85 -25.80 -0.65
C ARG A 20 -1.13 -24.75 0.43
N LEU A 21 -2.08 -23.86 0.22
CA LEU A 21 -2.50 -22.85 1.20
C LEU A 21 -3.69 -23.30 2.08
N GLY A 22 -4.31 -24.44 1.77
CA GLY A 22 -5.45 -24.98 2.51
C GLY A 22 -6.75 -24.16 2.37
N SER A 23 -6.90 -23.42 1.26
CA SER A 23 -8.02 -22.50 1.03
C SER A 23 -8.83 -22.88 -0.21
N LEU A 24 -10.17 -22.89 -0.09
CA LEU A 24 -11.07 -23.13 -1.23
C LEU A 24 -11.46 -21.84 -1.96
N ALA A 25 -11.55 -20.70 -1.25
CA ALA A 25 -11.82 -19.42 -1.90
C ALA A 25 -10.53 -18.80 -2.46
N TRP A 26 -10.69 -18.10 -3.58
CA TRP A 26 -9.60 -17.60 -4.41
C TRP A 26 -10.07 -16.34 -5.17
N PRO A 27 -9.23 -15.31 -5.38
CA PRO A 27 -9.59 -14.18 -6.23
C PRO A 27 -9.78 -14.63 -7.68
N GLU A 28 -10.81 -14.12 -8.35
CA GLU A 28 -11.14 -14.46 -9.74
C GLU A 28 -9.99 -14.15 -10.71
N GLN A 29 -9.26 -13.05 -10.47
CA GLN A 29 -8.10 -12.64 -11.26
C GLN A 29 -6.85 -12.67 -10.38
N PHE A 30 -6.27 -13.86 -10.21
CA PHE A 30 -5.02 -14.03 -9.47
C PHE A 30 -3.79 -13.98 -10.39
N PHE A 31 -2.82 -13.13 -10.08
CA PHE A 31 -1.61 -12.94 -10.89
C PHE A 31 -0.36 -13.47 -10.16
N GLY A 32 -0.24 -14.78 -9.98
CA GLY A 32 0.80 -15.41 -9.17
C GLY A 32 2.25 -15.13 -9.60
N ALA A 33 2.47 -14.91 -10.90
CA ALA A 33 3.80 -14.56 -11.43
C ALA A 33 4.13 -13.05 -11.36
N ASN A 34 3.16 -12.19 -11.01
CA ASN A 34 3.37 -10.75 -10.89
C ASN A 34 4.09 -10.41 -9.60
N HIS A 35 5.19 -9.64 -9.72
CA HIS A 35 5.93 -9.18 -8.56
C HIS A 35 6.64 -7.85 -8.80
N LEU A 36 6.84 -7.10 -7.72
CA LEU A 36 7.82 -6.03 -7.60
C LEU A 36 8.92 -6.47 -6.63
N THR A 37 10.18 -6.45 -7.07
CA THR A 37 11.32 -6.84 -6.23
C THR A 37 12.34 -5.71 -6.15
N LEU A 38 12.52 -5.19 -4.94
CA LEU A 38 13.54 -4.23 -4.57
C LEU A 38 14.70 -4.99 -3.92
N VAL A 39 15.93 -4.72 -4.37
CA VAL A 39 17.15 -5.34 -3.82
C VAL A 39 18.19 -4.24 -3.63
N HIS A 40 18.73 -4.13 -2.43
CA HIS A 40 19.91 -3.31 -2.15
C HIS A 40 21.17 -4.11 -2.51
N PRO A 41 22.00 -3.69 -3.48
CA PRO A 41 23.04 -4.54 -4.04
C PRO A 41 24.21 -4.82 -3.09
N GLU A 42 24.54 -3.87 -2.20
CA GLU A 42 25.71 -3.99 -1.31
C GLU A 42 25.47 -4.93 -0.13
N THR A 43 24.21 -5.08 0.30
CA THR A 43 23.82 -5.88 1.48
C THR A 43 22.95 -7.09 1.12
N GLY A 44 22.49 -7.20 -0.13
CA GLY A 44 21.56 -8.25 -0.57
C GLY A 44 20.12 -8.09 -0.05
N THR A 45 19.86 -7.12 0.84
CA THR A 45 18.56 -6.87 1.48
C THR A 45 17.46 -6.73 0.43
N ARG A 46 16.39 -7.53 0.57
CA ARG A 46 15.32 -7.66 -0.43
C ARG A 46 13.95 -7.37 0.18
N LEU A 47 13.15 -6.62 -0.56
CA LEU A 47 11.72 -6.44 -0.33
C LEU A 47 10.96 -6.81 -1.61
N THR A 48 10.16 -7.87 -1.53
CA THR A 48 9.30 -8.35 -2.62
C THR A 48 7.84 -7.97 -2.34
N PHE A 49 7.05 -7.77 -3.39
CA PHE A 49 5.59 -7.67 -3.32
C PHE A 49 5.00 -8.61 -4.35
N GLU A 50 4.26 -9.63 -3.89
CA GLU A 50 3.73 -10.71 -4.74
C GLU A 50 2.37 -11.19 -4.23
N ALA A 51 1.60 -11.86 -5.10
CA ALA A 51 0.20 -12.19 -4.82
C ALA A 51 0.02 -13.31 -3.78
N GLU A 52 0.89 -14.33 -3.78
CA GLU A 52 0.76 -15.46 -2.83
C GLU A 52 0.95 -15.02 -1.39
N ASP A 53 2.05 -14.34 -1.07
CA ASP A 53 2.33 -13.92 0.32
C ASP A 53 1.29 -12.91 0.83
N ALA A 54 0.63 -12.18 -0.07
CA ALA A 54 -0.52 -11.36 0.27
C ALA A 54 -1.76 -12.19 0.66
N LEU A 55 -2.05 -13.29 -0.06
CA LEU A 55 -3.10 -14.24 0.34
C LEU A 55 -2.72 -14.99 1.63
N ARG A 56 -1.45 -15.40 1.77
CA ARG A 56 -0.93 -16.02 3.01
C ARG A 56 -1.17 -15.12 4.23
N ALA A 57 -0.93 -13.81 4.09
CA ALA A 57 -1.16 -12.81 5.13
C ALA A 57 -2.65 -12.54 5.43
N TRP A 58 -3.56 -12.80 4.48
CA TRP A 58 -5.01 -12.79 4.69
C TRP A 58 -5.49 -14.08 5.40
N LEU A 59 -4.99 -15.25 5.00
CA LEU A 59 -5.28 -16.54 5.66
C LEU A 59 -4.76 -16.63 7.10
N SER A 60 -3.69 -15.89 7.43
CA SER A 60 -3.23 -15.69 8.82
C SER A 60 -3.93 -14.53 9.54
N GLY A 61 -4.83 -13.81 8.86
CA GLY A 61 -5.53 -12.64 9.39
C GLY A 61 -6.67 -13.00 10.34
N SER A 62 -7.05 -12.04 11.18
CA SER A 62 -8.16 -12.16 12.15
C SER A 62 -9.25 -11.10 11.92
N GLU A 63 -9.42 -10.70 10.66
CA GLU A 63 -10.46 -9.74 10.24
C GLU A 63 -11.86 -10.28 10.54
N ALA A 64 -12.75 -9.42 11.02
CA ALA A 64 -14.15 -9.78 11.22
C ALA A 64 -14.83 -10.03 9.85
N PRO A 65 -15.52 -11.18 9.64
CA PRO A 65 -16.17 -11.47 8.37
C PRO A 65 -17.18 -10.39 7.97
N VAL A 66 -17.04 -9.87 6.74
CA VAL A 66 -17.94 -8.83 6.22
C VAL A 66 -19.23 -9.48 5.72
N HIS A 67 -20.38 -9.07 6.25
CA HIS A 67 -21.69 -9.58 5.84
C HIS A 67 -22.41 -8.62 4.87
N VAL A 68 -22.78 -9.13 3.69
CA VAL A 68 -23.65 -8.40 2.76
C VAL A 68 -25.06 -8.27 3.33
N LYS A 69 -25.71 -7.12 3.12
CA LYS A 69 -27.12 -6.89 3.55
C LYS A 69 -28.09 -7.95 2.99
N THR A 70 -27.83 -8.48 1.79
CA THR A 70 -28.58 -9.57 1.16
C THR A 70 -28.42 -10.87 1.92
N ALA A 71 -27.18 -11.24 2.31
CA ALA A 71 -26.92 -12.40 3.16
C ALA A 71 -27.61 -12.28 4.52
N GLY A 72 -27.70 -11.06 5.10
CA GLY A 72 -28.49 -10.80 6.30
C GLY A 72 -29.97 -11.21 6.17
N LYS A 73 -30.63 -10.83 5.04
CA LYS A 73 -32.01 -11.24 4.76
C LYS A 73 -32.14 -12.73 4.47
N TRP A 74 -31.19 -13.31 3.73
CA TRP A 74 -31.19 -14.74 3.42
C TRP A 74 -31.02 -15.60 4.69
N MET A 75 -30.08 -15.24 5.58
CA MET A 75 -29.89 -15.90 6.87
C MET A 75 -31.10 -15.76 7.78
N GLN A 76 -31.80 -14.62 7.76
CA GLN A 76 -33.06 -14.44 8.51
C GLN A 76 -34.20 -15.30 7.95
N ALA A 77 -34.32 -15.43 6.63
CA ALA A 77 -35.34 -16.24 5.99
C ALA A 77 -35.11 -17.75 6.17
N HIS A 78 -33.86 -18.20 6.15
CA HIS A 78 -33.47 -19.62 6.26
C HIS A 78 -32.92 -19.99 7.64
N ALA A 79 -33.16 -19.17 8.68
CA ALA A 79 -32.61 -19.39 10.02
C ALA A 79 -32.99 -20.76 10.60
N GLN A 80 -34.23 -21.20 10.34
CA GLN A 80 -34.72 -22.52 10.75
C GLN A 80 -34.06 -23.66 9.96
N ASP A 81 -33.76 -23.47 8.68
CA ASP A 81 -33.09 -24.49 7.85
C ASP A 81 -31.62 -24.66 8.28
N VAL A 82 -30.92 -23.55 8.54
CA VAL A 82 -29.54 -23.54 9.03
C VAL A 82 -29.41 -24.28 10.36
N ASP A 83 -30.31 -24.02 11.32
CA ASP A 83 -30.35 -24.71 12.61
C ASP A 83 -30.72 -26.19 12.46
N THR A 84 -31.79 -26.50 11.70
CA THR A 84 -32.28 -27.87 11.46
C THR A 84 -31.21 -28.77 10.83
N HIS A 85 -30.47 -28.26 9.84
CA HIS A 85 -29.43 -29.03 9.15
C HIS A 85 -28.07 -28.95 9.85
N LYS A 86 -27.95 -28.19 10.95
CA LYS A 86 -26.69 -27.82 11.60
C LYS A 86 -25.65 -27.31 10.59
N ALA A 87 -26.13 -26.54 9.62
CA ALA A 87 -25.29 -26.00 8.57
C ALA A 87 -24.27 -25.06 9.21
N LYS A 88 -23.01 -25.48 9.25
CA LYS A 88 -21.91 -24.59 9.66
C LYS A 88 -21.86 -23.45 8.66
N VAL A 89 -22.40 -22.29 9.04
CA VAL A 89 -22.09 -21.03 8.38
C VAL A 89 -20.58 -20.86 8.49
N LEU A 90 -19.88 -21.12 7.38
CA LEU A 90 -18.45 -20.93 7.31
C LEU A 90 -18.21 -19.41 7.42
N GLN A 91 -17.80 -18.98 8.61
CA GLN A 91 -17.46 -17.59 8.94
C GLN A 91 -16.12 -17.23 8.28
N TYR A 92 -16.14 -17.20 6.95
CA TYR A 92 -14.98 -17.07 6.10
C TYR A 92 -14.92 -15.66 5.51
N ASP A 93 -13.75 -15.00 5.59
CA ASP A 93 -13.56 -13.69 4.96
C ASP A 93 -13.33 -13.81 3.45
N TRP A 94 -14.43 -13.89 2.72
CA TRP A 94 -14.51 -13.83 1.26
C TRP A 94 -14.04 -12.49 0.65
N THR A 95 -13.66 -11.47 1.46
CA THR A 95 -13.22 -10.16 0.94
C THR A 95 -11.73 -10.06 0.61
N PHE A 96 -10.95 -11.13 0.84
CA PHE A 96 -9.50 -11.17 0.64
C PHE A 96 -8.74 -10.08 1.41
N THR A 97 -9.26 -9.64 2.58
CA THR A 97 -8.66 -8.52 3.32
C THR A 97 -7.31 -8.93 3.89
N THR A 98 -6.24 -8.44 3.26
CA THR A 98 -4.87 -8.73 3.68
C THR A 98 -4.29 -7.69 4.65
N GLY A 99 -3.40 -8.13 5.53
CA GLY A 99 -2.51 -7.28 6.33
C GLY A 99 -1.14 -7.03 5.68
N TYR A 100 -0.94 -7.48 4.44
CA TYR A 100 0.37 -7.54 3.77
C TYR A 100 1.07 -6.18 3.58
N ARG A 101 2.40 -6.18 3.76
CA ARG A 101 3.27 -5.00 3.72
C ARG A 101 4.54 -5.20 2.87
N GLY A 102 4.55 -6.21 2.01
CA GLY A 102 5.73 -6.70 1.29
C GLY A 102 6.51 -7.76 2.09
N SER A 103 7.03 -8.76 1.39
CA SER A 103 7.81 -9.88 1.93
C SER A 103 9.28 -9.50 2.06
N GLY A 104 9.83 -9.67 3.27
CA GLY A 104 11.23 -9.39 3.57
C GLY A 104 12.16 -10.58 3.32
N ALA A 105 13.41 -10.29 2.94
CA ALA A 105 14.54 -11.17 3.18
C ALA A 105 15.83 -10.36 3.47
N GLY A 106 16.48 -10.67 4.59
CA GLY A 106 17.77 -10.08 4.96
C GLY A 106 18.97 -10.68 4.22
N PRO A 107 20.19 -10.16 4.45
CA PRO A 107 21.42 -10.51 3.73
C PRO A 107 21.74 -12.01 3.63
N ALA A 108 21.35 -12.79 4.65
CA ALA A 108 21.61 -14.24 4.76
C ALA A 108 20.31 -15.08 4.79
N GLY A 109 19.17 -14.51 4.40
CA GLY A 109 17.92 -15.27 4.30
C GLY A 109 17.97 -16.34 3.19
N PRO A 110 17.29 -17.49 3.35
CA PRO A 110 17.24 -18.50 2.31
C PRO A 110 16.60 -17.93 1.03
N GLN A 111 17.24 -18.14 -0.13
CA GLN A 111 16.75 -17.70 -1.43
C GLN A 111 15.63 -18.62 -1.94
N SER A 112 14.55 -18.76 -1.18
CA SER A 112 13.38 -19.51 -1.61
C SER A 112 12.46 -18.62 -2.46
N ALA A 113 12.01 -19.13 -3.60
CA ALA A 113 10.94 -18.50 -4.37
C ALA A 113 9.56 -18.66 -3.71
N HIS A 114 9.41 -19.55 -2.71
CA HIS A 114 8.11 -19.95 -2.13
C HIS A 114 8.23 -20.41 -0.66
N GLY A 115 9.04 -19.77 0.19
CA GLY A 115 9.10 -20.19 1.60
C GLY A 115 9.98 -19.39 2.56
N SER A 116 9.41 -19.06 3.72
CA SER A 116 10.05 -18.41 4.87
C SER A 116 10.62 -17.02 4.58
N SER A 117 9.74 -16.03 4.44
CA SER A 117 10.09 -14.62 4.50
C SER A 117 10.86 -14.30 5.79
N GLY A 118 12.07 -13.77 5.64
CA GLY A 118 12.88 -13.30 6.76
C GLY A 118 12.44 -11.88 7.11
N GLU A 119 11.76 -11.69 8.23
CA GLU A 119 11.26 -10.38 8.62
C GLU A 119 12.42 -9.37 8.73
N LEU A 120 12.30 -8.28 7.96
CA LEU A 120 13.26 -7.19 7.97
C LEU A 120 13.08 -6.38 9.27
N ALA A 121 14.19 -5.92 9.85
CA ALA A 121 14.19 -5.12 11.07
C ALA A 121 13.60 -3.72 10.85
N TRP A 122 12.27 -3.63 10.83
CA TRP A 122 11.49 -2.41 10.68
C TRP A 122 11.24 -1.74 12.04
N GLU A 123 12.15 -0.86 12.44
CA GLU A 123 12.05 -0.09 13.68
C GLU A 123 11.00 1.04 13.58
N ALA A 124 10.29 1.34 14.66
CA ALA A 124 9.37 2.48 14.69
C ALA A 124 10.13 3.81 14.56
N THR A 125 9.59 4.77 13.80
CA THR A 125 10.31 6.04 13.53
C THR A 125 9.42 7.27 13.52
N ASP A 126 10.00 8.40 13.95
CA ASP A 126 9.43 9.74 13.79
C ASP A 126 9.82 10.43 12.48
N ALA A 127 10.63 9.78 11.63
CA ALA A 127 10.84 10.23 10.25
C ALA A 127 9.52 10.25 9.45
N GLN A 128 9.49 11.04 8.37
CA GLN A 128 8.37 11.13 7.44
C GLN A 128 8.91 11.08 6.01
N MET A 129 8.12 10.56 5.07
CA MET A 129 8.47 10.64 3.65
C MET A 129 8.47 12.10 3.18
N ASP A 130 9.51 12.52 2.46
CA ASP A 130 9.56 13.87 1.87
C ASP A 130 8.52 13.98 0.74
N ARG A 131 7.34 14.47 1.10
CA ARG A 131 6.23 14.73 0.17
C ARG A 131 6.59 15.77 -0.88
N GLY A 132 7.54 16.66 -0.60
CA GLY A 132 8.12 17.59 -1.56
C GLY A 132 8.86 16.86 -2.69
N MET A 133 9.68 15.86 -2.38
CA MET A 133 10.29 14.99 -3.42
C MET A 133 9.23 14.22 -4.22
N LEU A 134 8.17 13.72 -3.57
CA LEU A 134 7.11 12.97 -4.25
C LEU A 134 6.16 13.83 -5.10
N THR A 135 6.12 15.15 -4.89
CA THR A 135 5.30 16.11 -5.64
C THR A 135 6.12 16.99 -6.59
N ALA A 136 7.45 16.91 -6.54
CA ALA A 136 8.34 17.56 -7.48
C ALA A 136 8.07 17.10 -8.92
N ARG A 137 8.30 17.99 -9.89
CA ARG A 137 8.21 17.67 -11.33
C ARG A 137 9.50 17.01 -11.85
N ASP A 138 10.07 16.12 -11.05
CA ASP A 138 11.23 15.32 -11.42
C ASP A 138 10.84 14.31 -12.53
N PRO A 139 11.72 14.02 -13.51
CA PRO A 139 11.42 13.06 -14.56
C PRO A 139 11.31 11.64 -13.98
N ILE A 140 10.25 10.92 -14.34
CA ILE A 140 10.07 9.53 -13.94
C ILE A 140 10.97 8.65 -14.82
N LEU A 141 12.03 8.11 -14.24
CA LEU A 141 13.02 7.25 -14.92
C LEU A 141 12.51 5.82 -15.12
N MET A 142 11.63 5.36 -14.23
CA MET A 142 10.96 4.06 -14.31
C MET A 142 9.58 4.15 -13.64
N TYR A 143 8.58 3.54 -14.28
CA TYR A 143 7.25 3.34 -13.71
C TYR A 143 6.80 1.89 -13.94
N ALA A 144 6.17 1.29 -12.93
CA ALA A 144 5.36 0.09 -13.12
C ALA A 144 4.13 0.11 -12.20
N ASP A 145 3.08 -0.56 -12.65
CA ASP A 145 1.76 -0.62 -12.01
C ASP A 145 1.29 -2.07 -12.12
N ILE A 146 1.42 -2.84 -11.04
CA ILE A 146 1.45 -4.30 -11.07
C ILE A 146 0.25 -4.80 -10.26
N PRO A 147 -0.82 -5.34 -10.89
CA PRO A 147 -1.88 -6.01 -10.17
C PRO A 147 -1.34 -7.33 -9.60
N LEU A 148 -1.81 -7.69 -8.40
CA LEU A 148 -1.44 -8.93 -7.71
C LEU A 148 -2.65 -9.87 -7.62
N PHE A 149 -3.81 -9.34 -7.23
CA PHE A 149 -5.09 -10.03 -7.40
C PHE A 149 -6.27 -9.06 -7.48
N GLU A 150 -7.34 -9.45 -8.18
CA GLU A 150 -8.62 -8.73 -8.27
C GLU A 150 -9.81 -9.72 -8.20
N SER A 151 -10.97 -9.27 -7.72
CA SER A 151 -12.23 -10.03 -7.63
C SER A 151 -13.43 -9.06 -7.57
N GLU A 152 -14.50 -9.39 -8.29
CA GLU A 152 -15.77 -8.64 -8.35
C GLU A 152 -16.76 -9.09 -7.25
N LEU A 153 -16.31 -9.95 -6.34
CA LEU A 153 -17.01 -10.30 -5.10
C LEU A 153 -18.42 -10.88 -5.33
N GLU A 154 -18.56 -11.79 -6.30
CA GLU A 154 -19.86 -12.37 -6.72
C GLU A 154 -20.92 -11.28 -7.03
N ASP A 155 -20.54 -10.24 -7.78
CA ASP A 155 -21.32 -9.02 -8.07
C ASP A 155 -21.66 -8.13 -6.83
N ASN A 156 -21.08 -8.40 -5.66
CA ASN A 156 -21.34 -7.62 -4.43
C ASN A 156 -20.32 -6.48 -4.19
N GLY A 157 -19.39 -6.22 -5.12
CA GLY A 157 -18.50 -5.05 -5.02
C GLY A 157 -17.19 -5.21 -5.79
N VAL A 158 -16.07 -4.91 -5.15
CA VAL A 158 -14.72 -5.16 -5.68
C VAL A 158 -13.70 -5.31 -4.56
N ALA A 159 -12.80 -6.29 -4.68
CA ALA A 159 -11.56 -6.39 -3.92
C ALA A 159 -10.38 -6.39 -4.89
N SER A 160 -9.38 -5.52 -4.70
CA SER A 160 -8.18 -5.51 -5.54
C SER A 160 -6.91 -5.14 -4.77
N LEU A 161 -5.81 -5.80 -5.13
CA LEU A 161 -4.47 -5.57 -4.60
C LEU A 161 -3.52 -5.25 -5.76
N SER A 162 -2.88 -4.08 -5.72
CA SER A 162 -1.85 -3.68 -6.69
C SER A 162 -0.65 -3.04 -6.01
N VAL A 163 0.51 -3.12 -6.67
CA VAL A 163 1.73 -2.42 -6.26
C VAL A 163 2.25 -1.53 -7.39
N LYS A 164 2.41 -0.24 -7.09
CA LYS A 164 2.89 0.78 -8.03
C LYS A 164 4.28 1.23 -7.61
N VAL A 165 5.20 1.40 -8.55
CA VAL A 165 6.56 1.90 -8.29
C VAL A 165 6.92 3.05 -9.22
N ARG A 166 7.59 4.05 -8.67
CA ARG A 166 8.24 5.16 -9.38
C ARG A 166 9.71 5.25 -8.99
N VAL A 167 10.57 5.50 -9.96
CA VAL A 167 11.97 5.88 -9.75
C VAL A 167 12.21 7.25 -10.37
N MET A 168 12.83 8.16 -9.62
CA MET A 168 13.15 9.53 -10.01
C MET A 168 14.63 9.80 -9.67
N PRO A 169 15.30 10.85 -10.19
CA PRO A 169 16.73 11.09 -9.97
C PRO A 169 17.17 11.26 -8.50
N ARG A 170 16.21 11.53 -7.60
CA ARG A 170 16.46 11.78 -6.16
C ARG A 170 16.05 10.62 -5.25
N CYS A 171 15.12 9.77 -5.67
CA CYS A 171 14.46 8.79 -4.81
C CYS A 171 13.75 7.68 -5.61
N TRP A 172 13.35 6.62 -4.92
CA TRP A 172 12.29 5.73 -5.38
C TRP A 172 11.14 5.69 -4.38
N TYR A 173 9.96 5.35 -4.89
CA TYR A 173 8.72 5.25 -4.12
C TYR A 173 7.90 4.07 -4.63
N ALA A 174 7.48 3.21 -3.71
CA ALA A 174 6.54 2.12 -3.95
C ALA A 174 5.27 2.33 -3.12
N LEU A 175 4.13 1.97 -3.70
CA LEU A 175 2.81 2.00 -3.06
C LEU A 175 2.14 0.65 -3.31
N LEU A 176 2.13 -0.20 -2.29
CA LEU A 176 1.21 -1.32 -2.22
C LEU A 176 -0.13 -0.78 -1.73
N ARG A 177 -1.21 -1.12 -2.44
CA ARG A 177 -2.58 -0.70 -2.09
C ARG A 177 -3.54 -1.87 -2.24
N PHE A 178 -4.20 -2.23 -1.14
CA PHE A 178 -5.40 -3.05 -1.12
C PHE A 178 -6.63 -2.14 -1.05
N TRP A 179 -7.61 -2.44 -1.88
CA TRP A 179 -8.89 -1.75 -1.99
C TRP A 179 -10.02 -2.76 -1.85
N LEU A 180 -11.03 -2.41 -1.06
CA LEU A 180 -12.24 -3.18 -0.88
C LEU A 180 -13.44 -2.23 -0.85
N ARG A 181 -14.43 -2.53 -1.68
CA ARG A 181 -15.78 -1.97 -1.63
C ARG A 181 -16.75 -3.14 -1.56
N VAL A 182 -17.63 -3.15 -0.56
CA VAL A 182 -18.75 -4.10 -0.49
C VAL A 182 -20.03 -3.28 -0.57
N ASP A 183 -20.81 -3.48 -1.62
CA ASP A 183 -21.75 -2.47 -2.09
C ASP A 183 -22.95 -2.26 -1.15
N GLY A 184 -23.20 -0.98 -0.86
CA GLY A 184 -24.12 -0.55 0.20
C GLY A 184 -23.70 -0.94 1.63
N VAL A 185 -22.55 -1.58 1.86
CA VAL A 185 -22.06 -1.97 3.20
C VAL A 185 -20.93 -1.05 3.66
N LEU A 186 -19.72 -1.19 3.11
CA LEU A 186 -18.52 -0.51 3.56
C LEU A 186 -17.48 -0.31 2.47
N VAL A 187 -16.52 0.56 2.75
CA VAL A 187 -15.25 0.67 2.03
C VAL A 187 -14.07 0.47 2.99
N ARG A 188 -12.99 -0.10 2.47
CA ARG A 188 -11.75 -0.38 3.19
C ARG A 188 -10.56 -0.18 2.24
N LEU A 189 -9.57 0.57 2.69
CA LEU A 189 -8.38 0.95 1.94
C LEU A 189 -7.17 0.74 2.83
N ARG A 190 -6.24 -0.13 2.41
CA ARG A 190 -4.97 -0.36 3.10
C ARG A 190 -3.83 0.04 2.19
N THR A 191 -2.99 0.95 2.67
CA THR A 191 -1.86 1.48 1.90
C THR A 191 -0.57 1.26 2.66
N THR A 192 0.39 0.61 2.02
CA THR A 192 1.78 0.50 2.51
C THR A 192 2.66 1.24 1.51
N ARG A 193 3.13 2.41 1.92
CA ARG A 193 4.07 3.25 1.17
C ARG A 193 5.48 2.87 1.59
N VAL A 194 6.40 2.78 0.64
CA VAL A 194 7.82 2.52 0.90
C VAL A 194 8.66 3.49 0.07
N PHE A 195 9.65 4.14 0.70
CA PHE A 195 10.39 5.27 0.14
C PHE A 195 11.87 5.24 0.56
N CYS A 196 12.76 5.68 -0.33
CA CYS A 196 14.17 5.91 -0.02
C CYS A 196 14.71 7.07 -0.87
N ALA A 197 15.50 7.96 -0.25
CA ALA A 197 16.11 9.13 -0.89
C ALA A 197 17.62 8.91 -1.08
N PHE A 198 18.10 9.02 -2.32
CA PHE A 198 19.47 8.65 -2.70
C PHE A 198 20.57 9.59 -2.18
N LYS A 199 20.24 10.82 -1.80
CA LYS A 199 21.23 11.83 -1.38
C LYS A 199 21.31 12.00 0.13
N ASP A 200 20.16 12.03 0.79
CA ASP A 200 20.05 12.50 2.17
C ASP A 200 20.13 11.35 3.18
N ALA A 201 19.68 10.14 2.79
CA ALA A 201 19.76 8.92 3.58
C ALA A 201 19.65 7.65 2.69
N PRO A 202 20.64 7.37 1.82
CA PRO A 202 20.56 6.25 0.87
C PRO A 202 20.45 4.87 1.52
N ASP A 203 20.92 4.74 2.76
CA ASP A 203 20.89 3.51 3.55
C ASP A 203 19.61 3.37 4.41
N VAL A 204 18.69 4.34 4.37
CA VAL A 204 17.42 4.30 5.11
C VAL A 204 16.25 4.10 4.15
N VAL A 205 15.43 3.08 4.40
CA VAL A 205 14.13 2.91 3.75
C VAL A 205 13.03 3.24 4.76
N LEU A 206 12.12 4.15 4.41
CA LEU A 206 10.94 4.46 5.22
C LEU A 206 9.73 3.65 4.73
N ARG A 207 8.92 3.16 5.67
CA ARG A 207 7.62 2.52 5.42
C ARG A 207 6.53 3.24 6.20
N GLU A 208 5.51 3.76 5.50
CA GLU A 208 4.31 4.33 6.10
C GLU A 208 3.13 3.40 5.80
N THR A 209 2.54 2.80 6.83
CA THR A 209 1.35 1.96 6.73
C THR A 209 0.13 2.75 7.17
N THR A 210 -0.95 2.72 6.40
CA THR A 210 -2.21 3.38 6.76
C THR A 210 -3.39 2.49 6.37
N TYR A 211 -4.21 2.10 7.35
CA TYR A 211 -5.47 1.39 7.12
C TYR A 211 -6.63 2.35 7.42
N GLN A 212 -7.57 2.44 6.49
CA GLN A 212 -8.76 3.26 6.59
C GLN A 212 -9.99 2.44 6.18
N GLU A 213 -11.05 2.46 6.96
CA GLU A 213 -12.29 1.74 6.66
C GLU A 213 -13.51 2.43 7.28
N GLY A 214 -14.68 2.20 6.70
CA GLY A 214 -15.92 2.70 7.26
C GLY A 214 -17.15 2.25 6.48
N THR A 215 -18.28 2.11 7.18
CA THR A 215 -19.56 1.96 6.51
C THR A 215 -19.95 3.25 5.80
N PHE A 216 -20.65 3.15 4.67
CA PHE A 216 -21.11 4.34 3.93
C PHE A 216 -21.94 5.29 4.81
N ALA A 217 -22.68 4.76 5.79
CA ALA A 217 -23.44 5.55 6.75
C ALA A 217 -22.54 6.35 7.71
N ALA A 218 -21.47 5.74 8.24
CA ALA A 218 -20.53 6.41 9.14
C ALA A 218 -19.69 7.47 8.42
N LEU A 219 -19.21 7.16 7.21
CA LEU A 219 -18.44 8.11 6.39
C LEU A 219 -19.32 9.30 5.95
N ALA A 220 -20.57 9.06 5.55
CA ALA A 220 -21.50 10.13 5.20
C ALA A 220 -21.93 10.99 6.41
N ALA A 221 -21.95 10.43 7.62
CA ALA A 221 -22.14 11.22 8.85
C ALA A 221 -20.93 12.15 9.14
N ALA A 222 -19.73 11.80 8.66
CA ALA A 222 -18.54 12.64 8.66
C ALA A 222 -18.42 13.57 7.43
N GLY A 223 -19.45 13.63 6.57
CA GLY A 223 -19.49 14.52 5.39
C GLY A 223 -18.98 13.91 4.08
N ALA A 224 -18.64 12.62 4.03
CA ALA A 224 -18.31 11.95 2.78
C ALA A 224 -19.54 11.76 1.86
N PRO A 225 -19.33 11.53 0.55
CA PRO A 225 -20.35 10.96 -0.33
C PRO A 225 -20.91 9.64 0.21
N ARG A 226 -22.18 9.34 -0.08
CA ARG A 226 -22.85 8.10 0.36
C ARG A 226 -22.53 6.89 -0.51
N GLU A 227 -22.31 7.10 -1.80
CA GLU A 227 -22.10 6.07 -2.82
C GLU A 227 -21.63 6.74 -4.13
N GLY A 228 -21.48 5.96 -5.21
CA GLY A 228 -21.21 6.49 -6.56
C GLY A 228 -19.73 6.71 -6.89
N PRO A 229 -19.41 7.59 -7.87
CA PRO A 229 -18.07 7.68 -8.48
C PRO A 229 -16.92 7.94 -7.51
N SER A 230 -17.19 8.57 -6.37
CA SER A 230 -16.20 8.82 -5.30
C SER A 230 -15.67 7.54 -4.64
N TYR A 231 -16.26 6.38 -4.91
CA TYR A 231 -15.79 5.05 -4.52
C TYR A 231 -15.71 4.09 -5.73
N ALA A 232 -15.57 4.60 -6.95
CA ALA A 232 -15.38 3.76 -8.13
C ALA A 232 -14.07 2.97 -8.03
N ASP A 233 -12.99 3.66 -7.66
CA ASP A 233 -11.63 3.12 -7.57
C ASP A 233 -10.91 3.57 -6.27
N ALA A 234 -9.71 3.03 -6.09
CA ALA A 234 -8.92 3.17 -4.88
C ALA A 234 -8.13 4.48 -4.74
N ASP A 235 -8.00 5.27 -5.80
CA ASP A 235 -7.47 6.64 -5.75
C ASP A 235 -8.60 7.64 -5.46
N ALA A 236 -9.77 7.48 -6.09
CA ALA A 236 -10.98 8.24 -5.77
C ALA A 236 -11.39 8.07 -4.30
N ALA A 237 -11.51 6.83 -3.83
CA ALA A 237 -11.83 6.53 -2.44
C ALA A 237 -10.73 7.00 -1.46
N GLY A 238 -9.46 6.95 -1.89
CA GLY A 238 -8.34 7.48 -1.11
C GLY A 238 -8.43 8.98 -0.86
N ALA A 239 -8.92 9.76 -1.84
CA ALA A 239 -9.18 11.18 -1.65
C ALA A 239 -10.34 11.43 -0.65
N VAL A 240 -11.42 10.64 -0.72
CA VAL A 240 -12.55 10.73 0.22
C VAL A 240 -12.12 10.39 1.66
N LEU A 241 -11.45 9.26 1.85
CA LEU A 241 -11.01 8.78 3.16
C LEU A 241 -9.94 9.69 3.77
N ALA A 242 -9.12 10.36 2.95
CA ALA A 242 -8.23 11.41 3.43
C ALA A 242 -8.98 12.69 3.86
N ALA A 243 -10.07 13.06 3.17
CA ALA A 243 -10.83 14.28 3.47
C ALA A 243 -11.66 14.19 4.76
N VAL A 244 -12.09 12.99 5.18
CA VAL A 244 -12.79 12.77 6.47
C VAL A 244 -11.89 12.27 7.59
N ALA A 245 -10.57 12.17 7.38
CA ALA A 245 -9.63 11.75 8.40
C ALA A 245 -9.69 12.67 9.64
N PRO A 246 -9.62 12.15 10.89
CA PRO A 246 -9.26 10.78 11.25
C PRO A 246 -10.41 9.76 11.24
N VAL A 247 -11.62 10.10 10.80
CA VAL A 247 -12.74 9.15 10.77
C VAL A 247 -12.41 7.96 9.88
N GLY A 248 -12.56 6.75 10.44
CA GLY A 248 -12.26 5.50 9.76
C GLY A 248 -10.78 5.11 9.71
N VAL A 249 -9.84 5.94 10.20
CA VAL A 249 -8.43 5.54 10.30
C VAL A 249 -8.29 4.51 11.44
N THR A 250 -8.05 3.25 11.09
CA THR A 250 -7.86 2.15 12.05
C THR A 250 -6.40 1.85 12.34
N LEU A 251 -5.49 2.24 11.45
CA LEU A 251 -4.04 2.12 11.65
C LEU A 251 -3.30 3.27 10.98
N TYR A 252 -2.31 3.85 11.68
CA TYR A 252 -1.27 4.67 11.09
C TYR A 252 0.07 4.37 11.76
N GLU A 253 1.02 3.80 11.01
CA GLU A 253 2.33 3.38 11.52
C GLU A 253 3.45 3.87 10.59
N ARG A 254 4.55 4.33 11.19
CA ARG A 254 5.76 4.77 10.49
C ARG A 254 6.95 3.96 10.99
N GLN A 255 7.68 3.36 10.05
CA GLN A 255 8.84 2.53 10.34
C GLN A 255 10.03 2.91 9.44
N ALA A 256 11.24 2.67 9.94
CA ALA A 256 12.48 2.74 9.18
C ALA A 256 13.14 1.36 9.12
N LEU A 257 13.82 1.07 8.02
CA LEU A 257 14.73 -0.05 7.86
C LEU A 257 16.11 0.50 7.53
N GLN A 258 17.09 0.17 8.36
CA GLN A 258 18.50 0.40 8.06
C GLN A 258 18.98 -0.70 7.10
N LEU A 259 19.46 -0.33 5.92
CA LEU A 259 19.97 -1.27 4.92
C LEU A 259 21.36 -1.79 5.30
N LYS A 260 22.21 -0.90 5.83
CA LYS A 260 23.50 -1.21 6.44
C LYS A 260 23.37 -1.21 7.95
N GLU A 261 24.05 -2.14 8.63
CA GLU A 261 24.38 -1.94 10.04
C GLU A 261 25.28 -0.70 10.15
N GLY A 262 24.79 0.34 10.83
CA GLY A 262 25.63 1.48 11.20
C GLY A 262 26.70 0.99 12.17
N GLY A 263 27.91 0.76 11.67
CA GLY A 263 29.05 0.27 12.46
C GLY A 263 29.17 1.09 13.74
N ALA A 264 28.95 0.43 14.88
CA ALA A 264 28.46 1.08 16.09
C ALA A 264 29.28 2.32 16.44
N ALA A 265 28.64 3.49 16.36
CA ALA A 265 29.24 4.75 16.78
C ALA A 265 29.45 4.67 18.30
N ASP A 266 30.69 4.40 18.72
CA ASP A 266 31.08 4.29 20.13
C ASP A 266 30.93 5.64 20.84
N THR A 267 29.69 5.89 21.27
CA THR A 267 29.31 7.04 22.08
C THR A 267 29.69 6.85 23.55
N SER A 268 30.56 5.89 23.89
CA SER A 268 31.35 5.92 25.12
C SER A 268 32.54 6.89 25.01
N MET A 269 32.24 8.15 24.64
CA MET A 269 33.18 9.27 24.64
C MET A 269 33.54 9.68 26.08
N ARG A 270 34.19 8.77 26.80
CA ARG A 270 34.73 8.96 28.14
C ARG A 270 35.84 10.00 28.05
N VAL A 271 35.50 11.26 28.34
CA VAL A 271 36.44 12.36 28.52
C VAL A 271 37.39 12.02 29.67
N ARG A 272 38.51 11.37 29.34
CA ARG A 272 39.54 11.00 30.31
C ARG A 272 40.47 12.20 30.48
N ALA A 273 40.17 13.03 31.47
CA ALA A 273 41.00 14.18 31.82
C ALA A 273 42.46 13.76 32.08
N PRO A 274 43.46 14.53 31.62
CA PRO A 274 44.85 14.25 31.90
C PRO A 274 45.17 14.54 33.38
N PRO A 275 45.81 13.61 34.12
CA PRO A 275 46.30 13.91 35.46
C PRO A 275 47.50 14.87 35.39
N ALA A 276 47.59 15.77 36.37
CA ALA A 276 48.70 16.71 36.51
C ALA A 276 50.03 16.02 36.93
N SER A 277 51.14 16.70 36.66
CA SER A 277 52.50 16.20 36.82
C SER A 277 53.11 16.36 38.22
N SER A 278 54.02 15.46 38.60
CA SER A 278 55.08 15.74 39.58
C SER A 278 56.32 14.85 39.37
N SER A 279 57.47 15.28 39.92
CA SER A 279 58.77 14.59 40.02
C SER A 279 59.50 14.12 38.73
N THR A 280 60.39 14.98 38.24
CA THR A 280 61.76 14.64 37.79
C THR A 280 62.66 14.24 39.01
N PRO A 281 63.94 13.78 38.88
CA PRO A 281 64.86 13.91 37.74
C PRO A 281 65.68 12.66 37.31
N GLY A 282 66.26 12.74 36.11
CA GLY A 282 67.33 11.88 35.61
C GLY A 282 67.93 12.49 34.33
N TRP A 283 69.26 12.47 34.15
CA TRP A 283 69.96 13.22 33.09
C TRP A 283 70.82 12.32 32.18
N ARG A 284 71.29 12.90 31.06
CA ARG A 284 72.00 12.30 29.91
C ARG A 284 71.08 11.52 28.93
N GLY A 285 71.16 11.69 27.61
CA GLY A 285 71.85 12.70 26.80
C GLY A 285 72.43 12.18 25.48
N GLY A 286 72.25 12.91 24.37
CA GLY A 286 72.98 12.71 23.11
C GLY A 286 72.14 12.75 21.83
N PHE A 287 72.52 13.65 20.91
CA PHE A 287 72.37 13.64 19.44
C PHE A 287 70.99 13.46 18.76
N GLY A 288 70.72 14.31 17.76
CA GLY A 288 69.69 14.12 16.71
C GLY A 288 70.32 13.68 15.37
N PRO A 289 69.83 14.08 14.17
CA PRO A 289 68.75 15.05 13.88
C PRO A 289 67.75 14.62 12.76
N ALA A 290 66.82 15.54 12.42
CA ALA A 290 65.96 15.58 11.21
C ALA A 290 64.87 14.47 11.09
N TRP A 291 63.76 14.68 10.38
CA TRP A 291 63.36 15.72 9.41
C TRP A 291 61.85 16.07 9.52
N GLU A 292 61.48 17.29 9.14
CA GLU A 292 60.07 17.75 9.05
C GLU A 292 59.53 17.72 7.62
N TRP A 293 58.21 17.73 7.45
CA TRP A 293 57.53 18.42 6.33
C TRP A 293 56.13 18.92 6.75
N ARG A 294 55.91 20.25 6.73
CA ARG A 294 54.59 20.91 6.79
C ARG A 294 54.60 22.22 5.99
N GLY A 295 53.53 22.46 5.25
CA GLY A 295 53.09 23.74 4.66
C GLY A 295 51.60 23.59 4.28
N LEU A 296 50.68 24.56 4.35
CA LEU A 296 50.72 26.03 4.40
C LEU A 296 51.42 26.70 3.20
N ALA A 297 50.91 27.81 2.63
CA ALA A 297 49.55 28.40 2.62
C ALA A 297 49.44 29.54 1.57
N ARG A 298 48.19 29.90 1.20
CA ARG A 298 47.69 31.21 0.72
C ARG A 298 48.65 32.22 0.01
N MET A 299 48.31 32.56 -1.23
CA MET A 299 48.13 33.97 -1.69
C MET A 299 46.82 34.02 -2.52
N ALA A 300 45.95 35.04 -2.53
CA ALA A 300 46.03 36.50 -2.35
C ALA A 300 46.35 37.29 -3.65
N GLY A 301 45.35 38.06 -4.12
CA GLY A 301 45.43 38.95 -5.29
C GLY A 301 44.05 39.58 -5.58
N ASN A 302 43.97 40.89 -5.86
CA ASN A 302 42.70 41.65 -5.89
C ASN A 302 42.74 42.85 -6.87
N VAL A 303 42.12 42.70 -8.04
CA VAL A 303 41.77 43.74 -9.05
C VAL A 303 40.57 43.18 -9.88
N GLY A 304 39.57 43.94 -10.35
CA GLY A 304 39.23 45.36 -10.12
C GLY A 304 38.62 46.05 -11.36
N SER A 305 37.82 47.10 -11.14
CA SER A 305 37.18 48.00 -12.14
C SER A 305 35.91 47.50 -12.86
N SER A 306 34.97 48.43 -13.07
CA SER A 306 33.79 48.33 -13.96
C SER A 306 33.70 49.63 -14.79
N PRO A 307 33.06 49.62 -15.97
CA PRO A 307 32.19 50.75 -16.30
C PRO A 307 30.84 50.39 -16.96
N ARG A 308 29.83 51.20 -16.58
CA ARG A 308 28.60 51.71 -17.27
C ARG A 308 28.20 51.13 -18.65
N VAL A 309 26.93 50.72 -18.91
CA VAL A 309 25.62 51.49 -18.91
C VAL A 309 25.52 52.43 -20.14
N PRO A 310 24.37 52.60 -20.86
CA PRO A 310 22.95 52.30 -20.53
C PRO A 310 22.25 51.32 -21.55
N ASP A 311 20.92 51.21 -21.81
CA ASP A 311 19.66 51.92 -21.41
C ASP A 311 18.37 51.04 -21.59
N GLN A 312 17.18 51.70 -21.58
CA GLN A 312 15.78 51.36 -21.95
C GLN A 312 15.54 50.44 -23.19
N ALA A 313 14.36 49.81 -23.44
CA ALA A 313 12.99 50.27 -23.16
C ALA A 313 11.89 49.17 -23.03
N ASP A 314 10.72 49.61 -22.55
CA ASP A 314 9.34 49.02 -22.49
C ASP A 314 8.38 50.19 -22.91
N PRO A 315 7.05 50.08 -23.17
CA PRO A 315 6.12 48.93 -23.07
C PRO A 315 5.08 48.84 -24.26
N ASP A 316 3.80 48.58 -23.94
CA ASP A 316 2.52 48.54 -24.71
C ASP A 316 2.07 47.11 -25.14
N ASP A 317 1.08 46.45 -24.52
CA ASP A 317 -0.34 46.76 -24.20
C ASP A 317 -1.32 46.74 -25.40
N ALA A 318 -2.32 45.83 -25.32
CA ALA A 318 -3.56 45.84 -26.11
C ALA A 318 -4.55 44.76 -25.62
N SER A 319 -5.51 45.13 -24.77
CA SER A 319 -6.75 44.36 -24.55
C SER A 319 -7.93 45.01 -25.28
N PRO A 320 -8.93 44.23 -25.74
CA PRO A 320 -10.30 44.71 -25.59
C PRO A 320 -11.32 43.67 -25.09
N ARG A 321 -12.49 44.18 -24.69
CA ARG A 321 -13.62 43.49 -24.02
C ARG A 321 -14.71 43.09 -25.03
N GLY A 322 -15.60 42.15 -24.69
CA GLY A 322 -16.80 41.89 -25.52
C GLY A 322 -17.85 40.89 -24.99
N LEU A 323 -18.77 41.37 -24.13
CA LEU A 323 -20.21 41.04 -23.98
C LEU A 323 -20.77 39.62 -24.30
N GLY A 324 -21.67 39.11 -23.44
CA GLY A 324 -22.44 37.88 -23.73
C GLY A 324 -23.47 37.45 -22.66
N LEU A 325 -24.50 38.25 -22.38
CA LEU A 325 -25.61 37.87 -21.48
C LEU A 325 -26.74 37.14 -22.24
N SER A 326 -27.30 36.07 -21.67
CA SER A 326 -28.63 35.54 -22.01
C SER A 326 -29.22 34.67 -20.87
N ARG A 327 -30.55 34.64 -20.77
CA ARG A 327 -31.29 34.14 -19.59
C ARG A 327 -32.71 33.69 -19.96
N LEU A 328 -33.03 32.41 -19.73
CA LEU A 328 -34.36 31.80 -19.77
C LEU A 328 -34.46 30.90 -18.51
N LEU A 329 -35.38 31.09 -17.56
CA LEU A 329 -36.84 30.79 -17.58
C LEU A 329 -37.09 29.27 -17.73
N LEU A 330 -37.57 28.55 -16.70
CA LEU A 330 -38.98 28.45 -16.22
C LEU A 330 -39.95 27.87 -17.29
N GLN A 331 -40.83 26.87 -17.05
CA GLN A 331 -41.17 26.15 -15.79
C GLN A 331 -41.52 24.63 -15.95
N PRO A 332 -42.70 24.02 -15.62
CA PRO A 332 -42.76 22.86 -14.69
C PRO A 332 -43.35 21.51 -15.19
N SER A 333 -43.35 20.52 -14.29
CA SER A 333 -43.94 19.14 -14.31
C SER A 333 -45.50 19.09 -14.18
N PRO A 334 -46.21 17.94 -13.94
CA PRO A 334 -45.94 16.47 -14.02
C PRO A 334 -47.13 15.75 -14.79
N PRO A 335 -47.82 14.63 -14.38
CA PRO A 335 -47.55 13.42 -13.55
C PRO A 335 -48.04 12.04 -14.13
N HIS A 336 -47.84 10.95 -13.36
CA HIS A 336 -48.43 9.58 -13.50
C HIS A 336 -47.87 8.69 -14.65
N VAL A 337 -47.91 7.34 -14.62
CA VAL A 337 -48.84 6.36 -13.98
C VAL A 337 -48.12 5.24 -13.20
N CYS A 338 -48.79 4.69 -12.17
CA CYS A 338 -48.38 3.47 -11.46
C CYS A 338 -49.24 2.26 -11.88
N LEU A 339 -48.61 1.15 -12.27
CA LEU A 339 -49.18 -0.20 -12.31
C LEU A 339 -48.06 -1.16 -11.85
N ALA A 340 -48.15 -1.80 -10.69
CA ALA A 340 -49.00 -2.95 -10.33
C ALA A 340 -48.36 -4.29 -10.74
N CYS A 341 -47.84 -5.01 -9.74
CA CYS A 341 -47.33 -6.37 -9.85
C CYS A 341 -48.47 -7.39 -9.64
N PRO A 342 -48.51 -8.51 -10.39
CA PRO A 342 -49.24 -9.71 -10.00
C PRO A 342 -48.29 -10.84 -9.56
N THR A 343 -48.34 -11.18 -8.26
CA THR A 343 -47.71 -12.39 -7.72
C THR A 343 -48.61 -13.62 -7.94
N SER A 344 -48.11 -14.66 -8.60
CA SER A 344 -48.68 -16.02 -8.46
C SER A 344 -47.73 -17.11 -8.95
N TRP A 345 -47.26 -17.97 -8.03
CA TRP A 345 -46.81 -19.33 -8.33
C TRP A 345 -47.81 -20.29 -7.68
N PRO A 346 -48.34 -21.31 -8.39
CA PRO A 346 -49.27 -22.27 -7.80
C PRO A 346 -48.51 -23.34 -7.02
N SER A 347 -48.82 -23.47 -5.72
CA SER A 347 -48.48 -24.67 -4.95
C SER A 347 -49.36 -25.84 -5.37
N LEU A 348 -48.78 -27.00 -5.64
CA LEU A 348 -49.52 -28.27 -5.70
C LEU A 348 -48.70 -29.39 -5.05
N SER A 349 -49.42 -30.37 -4.50
CA SER A 349 -48.95 -31.25 -3.43
C SER A 349 -48.94 -32.73 -3.82
N THR A 350 -48.66 -33.58 -2.82
CA THR A 350 -48.95 -35.02 -2.75
C THR A 350 -48.10 -35.99 -3.59
N LEU A 351 -47.40 -36.86 -2.85
CA LEU A 351 -46.85 -38.14 -3.29
C LEU A 351 -47.98 -39.09 -3.76
N PRO A 352 -47.63 -40.20 -4.44
CA PRO A 352 -47.70 -41.44 -3.68
C PRO A 352 -46.43 -42.31 -3.76
N THR A 353 -46.23 -43.12 -2.72
CA THR A 353 -45.16 -44.12 -2.61
C THR A 353 -45.43 -45.36 -3.47
N HIS A 354 -44.37 -46.03 -3.95
CA HIS A 354 -44.45 -47.45 -4.32
C HIS A 354 -43.28 -48.25 -3.76
N ARG A 355 -43.57 -49.44 -3.20
CA ARG A 355 -42.57 -50.47 -2.82
C ARG A 355 -42.37 -51.41 -4.02
N GLY A 356 -41.19 -52.04 -4.15
CA GLY A 356 -40.94 -52.95 -5.30
C GLY A 356 -39.58 -53.66 -5.37
N SER A 357 -39.17 -54.34 -4.30
CA SER A 357 -38.22 -55.47 -4.26
C SER A 357 -37.35 -55.86 -5.49
N GLY A 358 -36.04 -56.09 -5.24
CA GLY A 358 -35.49 -57.44 -5.50
C GLY A 358 -34.10 -57.59 -6.12
N LYS A 359 -33.14 -58.06 -5.28
CA LYS A 359 -31.94 -58.87 -5.62
C LYS A 359 -30.88 -58.24 -6.56
N LYS A 360 -29.63 -58.70 -6.65
CA LYS A 360 -28.60 -59.33 -5.79
C LYS A 360 -27.54 -59.87 -6.78
N ALA A 361 -26.27 -59.89 -6.38
CA ALA A 361 -25.11 -60.35 -7.16
C ALA A 361 -24.68 -59.39 -8.31
N LEU A 362 -23.40 -59.35 -8.69
CA LEU A 362 -22.26 -60.16 -8.18
C LEU A 362 -21.06 -59.26 -7.85
#